data_AF-A0A936S335-F1
#
_entry.id   AF-A0A936S335-F1
#
_cell.length_a   1.000
_cell.length_b   1.000
_cell.length_c   1.000
_cell.angle_alpha   90.00
_cell.angle_beta   90.00
_cell.angle_gamma   90.00
#
_symmetry.space_group_name_H-M   'P 1'
#
loop_
_entity.id
_entity.type
_entity.pdbx_description
1 polymer ?
#
loop_
_entity_poly.entity_id
_entity_poly.type
_entity_poly.pdbx_seq_one_letter_code
_entity_poly.pdbx_strand_id
1 'polypeptide(L)'
;MDRLTPRLKSPCGRTANSSHQHRGDPIRNTDSLPTGRNLYGFDPSKIPTRAAWEAGQQATEAMITEYRQRHGQYPKKLAYSLWSVETMRHAGVLEAQAMAALGVRPKWDQGGRLSGVELIPAKELRRPRVDVVLSATGLYRDHFPNVMKWLAEAVKLAAAQNEPDNAVRAASDGIRATLAGRGLPEAKLAAWADTRIFTNQSGAYGTGLNEATLASDSFTSKGKEADAAPTMYLAHAVRLRARREGLGQQARRRESVGREPQRCGGRTTGTLFQSLRHAHH
;
A
#
# COMPACT_ATOMS: atom_id res chain seq x y z
N MET A 1 -19.28 -18.43 34.84
CA MET A 1 -17.93 -17.82 34.80
C MET A 1 -16.99 -18.86 34.23
N ASP A 2 -16.85 -18.89 32.90
CA ASP A 2 -16.04 -19.90 32.22
C ASP A 2 -14.86 -19.26 31.49
N ARG A 3 -13.77 -20.00 31.46
CA ARG A 3 -12.38 -19.50 31.54
C ARG A 3 -11.94 -18.64 30.35
N LEU A 4 -11.48 -17.42 30.65
CA LEU A 4 -10.57 -16.64 29.81
C LEU A 4 -9.19 -17.31 29.77
N THR A 5 -8.78 -17.85 28.61
CA THR A 5 -7.42 -17.68 28.03
C THR A 5 -7.23 -18.57 26.79
N PRO A 6 -6.84 -18.01 25.63
CA PRO A 6 -5.97 -18.69 24.69
C PRO A 6 -4.55 -18.16 24.89
N ARG A 7 -3.77 -18.82 25.75
CA ARG A 7 -2.32 -18.62 25.78
C ARG A 7 -1.72 -19.15 24.48
N LEU A 8 -0.83 -18.39 23.87
CA LEU A 8 0.03 -18.81 22.78
C LEU A 8 0.65 -20.19 23.09
N LYS A 9 0.33 -21.20 22.28
CA LYS A 9 1.23 -22.32 22.07
C LYS A 9 2.24 -21.89 21.01
N SER A 10 3.43 -21.50 21.44
CA SER A 10 4.68 -21.80 20.74
C SER A 10 5.89 -21.77 21.68
N PRO A 11 6.07 -22.81 22.53
CA PRO A 11 7.40 -23.15 23.03
C PRO A 11 7.87 -24.56 22.60
N CYS A 12 7.05 -25.32 21.85
CA CYS A 12 7.32 -26.74 21.57
C CYS A 12 7.46 -27.10 20.08
N GLY A 13 7.74 -26.13 19.19
CA GLY A 13 7.92 -26.39 17.75
C GLY A 13 6.68 -26.98 17.03
N ARG A 14 5.51 -27.02 17.68
CA ARG A 14 4.24 -27.39 17.03
C ARG A 14 3.68 -26.17 16.31
N THR A 15 3.32 -26.36 15.05
CA THR A 15 2.61 -25.35 14.26
C THR A 15 1.34 -24.94 15.00
N ALA A 16 1.15 -23.63 15.21
CA ALA A 16 -0.15 -23.11 15.58
C ALA A 16 -1.16 -23.61 14.54
N ASN A 17 -2.35 -24.06 14.99
CA ASN A 17 -3.39 -24.68 14.17
C ASN A 17 -3.46 -24.01 12.78
N SER A 18 -3.25 -24.78 11.72
CA SER A 18 -3.02 -24.32 10.34
C SER A 18 -4.26 -23.77 9.64
N SER A 19 -5.36 -23.52 10.37
CA SER A 19 -6.50 -22.80 9.83
C SER A 19 -6.16 -21.30 9.82
N HIS A 20 -5.64 -20.87 8.68
CA HIS A 20 -5.34 -19.49 8.37
C HIS A 20 -6.58 -18.59 8.58
N GLN A 21 -6.40 -17.45 9.25
CA GLN A 21 -7.50 -16.52 9.53
C GLN A 21 -7.24 -15.15 8.90
N HIS A 22 -8.27 -14.60 8.25
CA HIS A 22 -8.21 -13.24 7.69
C HIS A 22 -8.08 -12.22 8.83
N ARG A 23 -7.06 -11.35 8.75
CA ARG A 23 -6.95 -10.18 9.62
C ARG A 23 -7.98 -9.14 9.19
N GLY A 24 -8.75 -8.58 10.12
CA GLY A 24 -9.76 -7.58 9.77
C GLY A 24 -10.63 -7.14 10.93
N ASP A 25 -11.56 -6.25 10.63
CA ASP A 25 -12.62 -5.82 11.55
C ASP A 25 -13.71 -6.91 11.66
N PRO A 26 -14.05 -7.41 12.86
CA PRO A 26 -15.03 -8.49 13.03
C PRO A 26 -16.45 -8.17 12.57
N ILE A 27 -16.82 -6.90 12.52
CA ILE A 27 -18.14 -6.46 12.05
C ILE A 27 -18.16 -6.50 10.52
N ARG A 28 -17.07 -6.09 9.87
CA ARG A 28 -16.97 -6.09 8.40
C ARG A 28 -16.59 -7.45 7.80
N ASN A 29 -15.91 -8.29 8.58
CA ASN A 29 -15.48 -9.62 8.15
C ASN A 29 -15.61 -10.61 9.32
N THR A 30 -16.72 -11.35 9.34
CA THR A 30 -17.02 -12.35 10.38
C THR A 30 -16.02 -13.50 10.40
N ASP A 31 -15.32 -13.77 9.30
CA ASP A 31 -14.31 -14.83 9.20
C ASP A 31 -13.02 -14.51 10.00
N SER A 32 -12.91 -13.27 10.50
CA SER A 32 -11.85 -12.88 11.44
C SER A 32 -12.03 -13.46 12.84
N LEU A 33 -13.13 -14.16 13.12
CA LEU A 33 -13.38 -14.92 14.35
C LEU A 33 -13.32 -16.44 14.12
N PRO A 34 -13.00 -17.24 15.15
CA PRO A 34 -12.58 -16.89 16.52
C PRO A 34 -11.11 -16.47 16.61
N THR A 35 -10.73 -15.69 17.61
CA THR A 35 -9.34 -15.22 17.80
C THR A 35 -8.36 -16.35 18.17
N GLY A 36 -7.05 -16.07 18.13
CA GLY A 36 -6.00 -17.02 18.53
C GLY A 36 -5.41 -17.88 17.41
N ARG A 37 -5.69 -17.55 16.14
CA ARG A 37 -5.11 -18.20 14.95
C ARG A 37 -3.98 -17.35 14.34
N ASN A 38 -3.14 -17.99 13.52
CA ASN A 38 -2.13 -17.25 12.78
C ASN A 38 -2.79 -16.44 11.65
N LEU A 39 -2.66 -15.12 11.75
CA LEU A 39 -3.26 -14.18 10.81
C LEU A 39 -2.38 -14.08 9.56
N TYR A 40 -2.94 -14.36 8.39
CA TYR A 40 -2.22 -14.21 7.13
C TYR A 40 -2.44 -12.84 6.49
N GLY A 41 -1.46 -12.42 5.70
CA GLY A 41 -1.50 -11.18 4.95
C GLY A 41 -2.53 -11.23 3.82
N PHE A 42 -3.20 -10.11 3.63
CA PHE A 42 -4.05 -9.85 2.47
C PHE A 42 -3.18 -9.70 1.20
N ASP A 43 -3.69 -10.04 0.00
CA ASP A 43 -2.95 -9.91 -1.27
C ASP A 43 -2.96 -8.44 -1.76
N PRO A 44 -1.86 -7.68 -1.60
CA PRO A 44 -1.82 -6.25 -1.92
C PRO A 44 -2.05 -5.96 -3.41
N SER A 45 -1.91 -6.95 -4.29
CA SER A 45 -2.17 -6.78 -5.73
C SER A 45 -3.65 -6.64 -6.07
N LYS A 46 -4.56 -6.95 -5.14
CA LYS A 46 -6.01 -6.86 -5.33
C LYS A 46 -6.64 -5.54 -4.86
N ILE A 47 -5.81 -4.55 -4.52
CA ILE A 47 -6.26 -3.24 -4.04
C ILE A 47 -6.28 -2.22 -5.18
N PRO A 48 -7.37 -1.44 -5.36
CA PRO A 48 -8.66 -1.61 -4.69
C PRO A 48 -9.42 -2.81 -5.25
N THR A 49 -10.28 -3.41 -4.42
CA THR A 49 -11.22 -4.45 -4.89
C THR A 49 -12.36 -3.82 -5.70
N ARG A 50 -13.10 -4.62 -6.48
CA ARG A 50 -14.27 -4.11 -7.25
C ARG A 50 -15.35 -3.49 -6.34
N ALA A 51 -15.66 -4.14 -5.23
CA ALA A 51 -16.59 -3.61 -4.24
C ALA A 51 -16.08 -2.30 -3.61
N ALA A 52 -14.77 -2.22 -3.30
CA ALA A 52 -14.18 -0.98 -2.81
C ALA A 52 -14.18 0.14 -3.86
N TRP A 53 -14.05 -0.20 -5.14
CA TRP A 53 -14.19 0.75 -6.25
C TRP A 53 -15.59 1.36 -6.29
N GLU A 54 -16.62 0.52 -6.27
CA GLU A 54 -18.02 0.98 -6.29
C GLU A 54 -18.33 1.89 -5.10
N ALA A 55 -17.94 1.46 -3.89
CA ALA A 55 -18.12 2.25 -2.67
C ALA A 55 -17.34 3.57 -2.70
N GLY A 56 -16.08 3.54 -3.18
CA GLY A 56 -15.23 4.73 -3.29
C GLY A 56 -15.75 5.71 -4.34
N GLN A 57 -16.24 5.21 -5.48
CA GLN A 57 -16.84 6.03 -6.53
C GLN A 57 -18.08 6.75 -6.01
N GLN A 58 -19.00 6.02 -5.37
CA GLN A 58 -20.23 6.59 -4.80
C GLN A 58 -19.92 7.63 -3.73
N ALA A 59 -19.01 7.33 -2.81
CA ALA A 59 -18.63 8.26 -1.74
C ALA A 59 -17.98 9.54 -2.29
N THR A 60 -17.15 9.42 -3.33
CA THR A 60 -16.51 10.58 -3.97
C THR A 60 -17.53 11.45 -4.68
N GLU A 61 -18.45 10.85 -5.42
CA GLU A 61 -19.48 11.61 -6.15
C GLU A 61 -20.45 12.30 -5.19
N ALA A 62 -20.83 11.64 -4.10
CA ALA A 62 -21.64 12.23 -3.04
C ALA A 62 -20.94 13.44 -2.42
N MET A 63 -19.66 13.30 -2.04
CA MET A 63 -18.88 14.39 -1.45
C MET A 63 -18.70 15.57 -2.41
N ILE A 64 -18.40 15.33 -3.68
CA ILE A 64 -18.25 16.39 -4.69
C ILE A 64 -19.58 17.10 -4.93
N THR A 65 -20.68 16.34 -5.02
CA THR A 65 -22.02 16.88 -5.20
C THR A 65 -22.41 17.78 -4.03
N GLU A 66 -22.20 17.31 -2.80
CA GLU A 66 -22.48 18.08 -1.59
C GLU A 66 -21.62 19.34 -1.49
N TYR A 67 -20.33 19.24 -1.81
CA TYR A 67 -19.44 20.40 -1.86
C TYR A 67 -19.95 21.45 -2.87
N ARG A 68 -20.36 21.01 -4.06
CA ARG A 68 -20.91 21.90 -5.09
C ARG A 68 -22.21 22.56 -4.65
N GLN A 69 -23.09 21.82 -3.97
CA GLN A 69 -24.35 22.38 -3.44
C GLN A 69 -24.08 23.47 -2.40
N ARG A 70 -23.08 23.28 -1.52
CA ARG A 70 -22.75 24.23 -0.45
C ARG A 70 -21.97 25.46 -0.94
N HIS A 71 -21.09 25.29 -1.93
CA HIS A 71 -20.14 26.34 -2.34
C HIS A 71 -20.38 26.88 -3.76
N GLY A 72 -21.34 26.34 -4.51
CA GLY A 72 -21.64 26.74 -5.89
C GLY A 72 -20.60 26.34 -6.95
N GLN A 73 -19.47 25.75 -6.54
CA GLN A 73 -18.36 25.36 -7.41
C GLN A 73 -17.83 23.97 -7.05
N TYR A 74 -17.19 23.30 -8.02
CA TYR A 74 -16.53 22.02 -7.78
C TYR A 74 -15.27 22.20 -6.92
N PRO A 75 -14.92 21.22 -6.05
CA PRO A 75 -13.65 21.25 -5.34
C PRO A 75 -12.50 21.10 -6.35
N LYS A 76 -11.47 21.93 -6.22
CA LYS A 76 -10.29 21.87 -7.12
C LYS A 76 -9.27 20.83 -6.68
N LYS A 77 -9.18 20.56 -5.38
CA LYS A 77 -8.16 19.70 -4.78
C LYS A 77 -8.70 18.97 -3.55
N LEU A 78 -8.34 17.71 -3.42
CA LEU A 78 -8.64 16.85 -2.27
C LEU A 78 -7.35 16.28 -1.69
N ALA A 79 -7.30 16.13 -0.37
CA ALA A 79 -6.16 15.52 0.31
C ALA A 79 -6.58 14.22 0.99
N TYR A 80 -5.82 13.14 0.77
CA TYR A 80 -6.06 11.85 1.40
C TYR A 80 -4.84 11.40 2.19
N SER A 81 -5.08 10.80 3.36
CA SER A 81 -4.04 10.17 4.18
C SER A 81 -4.16 8.65 4.06
N LEU A 82 -3.11 8.00 3.55
CA LEU A 82 -3.09 6.56 3.27
C LEU A 82 -2.37 5.79 4.37
N TRP A 83 -3.14 4.99 5.10
CA TRP A 83 -2.70 4.19 6.23
C TRP A 83 -2.78 2.71 5.87
N SER A 84 -1.66 1.99 5.97
CA SER A 84 -1.62 0.60 5.52
C SER A 84 -2.67 -0.30 6.19
N VAL A 85 -2.90 -0.15 7.50
CA VAL A 85 -3.83 -1.00 8.24
C VAL A 85 -5.27 -0.71 7.83
N GLU A 86 -5.62 0.55 7.59
CA GLU A 86 -6.96 0.92 7.15
C GLU A 86 -7.24 0.46 5.72
N THR A 87 -6.26 0.60 4.81
CA THR A 87 -6.36 0.05 3.46
C THR A 87 -6.66 -1.45 3.46
N MET A 88 -6.08 -2.21 4.39
CA MET A 88 -6.38 -3.63 4.56
C MET A 88 -7.80 -3.88 5.09
N ARG A 89 -8.31 -3.03 6.00
CA ARG A 89 -9.67 -3.17 6.56
C ARG A 89 -10.77 -2.84 5.54
N HIS A 90 -10.58 -1.81 4.72
CA HIS A 90 -11.57 -1.35 3.75
C HIS A 90 -11.25 -1.79 2.32
N ALA A 91 -10.27 -2.67 2.12
CA ALA A 91 -9.90 -3.25 0.82
C ALA A 91 -9.71 -2.21 -0.32
N GLY A 92 -9.22 -1.01 0.02
CA GLY A 92 -8.87 0.02 -0.96
C GLY A 92 -9.87 1.15 -1.25
N VAL A 93 -10.91 1.35 -0.44
CA VAL A 93 -11.90 2.44 -0.64
C VAL A 93 -11.26 3.83 -0.80
N LEU A 94 -10.25 4.22 -0.01
CA LEU A 94 -9.60 5.54 -0.14
C LEU A 94 -8.87 5.69 -1.48
N GLU A 95 -8.20 4.63 -1.95
CA GLU A 95 -7.53 4.61 -3.24
C GLU A 95 -8.51 4.67 -4.40
N ALA A 96 -9.65 3.98 -4.26
CA ALA A 96 -10.77 4.11 -5.17
C ALA A 96 -11.33 5.55 -5.19
N GLN A 97 -11.47 6.21 -4.04
CA GLN A 97 -11.90 7.61 -3.99
C GLN A 97 -10.93 8.54 -4.69
N ALA A 98 -9.62 8.36 -4.48
CA ALA A 98 -8.59 9.13 -5.17
C ALA A 98 -8.64 8.93 -6.70
N MET A 99 -8.75 7.69 -7.16
CA MET A 99 -8.90 7.37 -8.59
C MET A 99 -10.20 7.97 -9.17
N ALA A 100 -11.31 7.86 -8.45
CA ALA A 100 -12.59 8.43 -8.86
C ALA A 100 -12.53 9.96 -8.96
N ALA A 101 -11.92 10.65 -8.00
CA ALA A 101 -11.75 12.11 -8.01
C ALA A 101 -10.99 12.58 -9.27
N LEU A 102 -9.92 11.87 -9.63
CA LEU A 102 -9.13 12.09 -10.86
C LEU A 102 -9.90 11.74 -12.15
N GLY A 103 -11.02 11.01 -12.05
CA GLY A 103 -11.78 10.53 -13.19
C GLY A 103 -11.06 9.39 -13.92
N VAL A 104 -10.44 8.48 -13.18
CA VAL A 104 -9.73 7.31 -13.67
C VAL A 104 -10.31 6.09 -12.98
N ARG A 105 -10.57 5.01 -13.72
CA ARG A 105 -11.06 3.74 -13.15
C ARG A 105 -9.99 2.65 -13.17
N PRO A 106 -9.91 1.80 -12.14
CA PRO A 106 -9.03 0.64 -12.11
C PRO A 106 -9.43 -0.44 -13.12
N LYS A 107 -8.44 -1.20 -13.61
CA LYS A 107 -8.60 -2.40 -14.43
C LYS A 107 -8.15 -3.63 -13.68
N TRP A 108 -8.96 -4.68 -13.68
CA TRP A 108 -8.61 -5.95 -13.05
C TRP A 108 -8.39 -7.06 -14.08
N ASP A 109 -7.51 -7.99 -13.75
CA ASP A 109 -7.40 -9.27 -14.46
C ASP A 109 -8.50 -10.25 -14.02
N GLN A 110 -8.52 -11.45 -14.62
CA GLN A 110 -9.47 -12.51 -14.26
C GLN A 110 -9.30 -12.99 -12.81
N GLY A 111 -8.12 -12.83 -12.20
CA GLY A 111 -7.83 -13.18 -10.81
C GLY A 111 -8.22 -12.09 -9.81
N GLY A 112 -8.79 -10.98 -10.27
CA GLY A 112 -9.18 -9.83 -9.45
C GLY A 112 -7.99 -8.97 -9.01
N ARG A 113 -6.81 -9.14 -9.61
CA ARG A 113 -5.65 -8.29 -9.35
C ARG A 113 -5.70 -7.06 -10.22
N LEU A 114 -5.20 -5.95 -9.70
CA LEU A 114 -5.12 -4.71 -10.42
C LEU A 114 -4.06 -4.80 -11.52
N SER A 115 -4.50 -4.78 -12.78
CA SER A 115 -3.68 -4.92 -13.97
C SER A 115 -3.39 -3.60 -14.68
N GLY A 116 -4.15 -2.55 -14.36
CA GLY A 116 -3.97 -1.22 -14.93
C GLY A 116 -4.96 -0.19 -14.42
N VAL A 117 -4.94 0.97 -15.04
CA VAL A 117 -5.91 2.05 -14.86
C VAL A 117 -6.34 2.59 -16.22
N GLU A 118 -7.54 3.14 -16.32
CA GLU A 118 -8.03 3.77 -17.55
C GLU A 118 -8.77 5.06 -17.27
N LEU A 119 -8.64 6.00 -18.20
CA LEU A 119 -9.30 7.28 -18.12
C LEU A 119 -10.82 7.11 -18.30
N ILE A 120 -11.61 7.74 -17.44
CA ILE A 120 -13.04 7.93 -17.64
C ILE A 120 -13.20 9.15 -18.56
N PRO A 121 -13.84 9.03 -19.74
CA PRO A 121 -14.06 10.17 -20.63
C PRO A 121 -14.87 11.27 -19.97
N ALA A 122 -14.58 12.55 -20.26
CA ALA A 122 -15.29 13.69 -19.66
C ALA A 122 -16.83 13.63 -19.83
N LYS A 123 -17.30 13.10 -20.97
CA LYS A 123 -18.73 12.89 -21.25
C LYS A 123 -19.40 11.90 -20.28
N GLU A 124 -18.66 10.87 -19.85
CA GLU A 124 -19.11 9.89 -18.86
C GLU A 124 -18.95 10.44 -17.45
N LEU A 125 -17.83 11.15 -17.18
CA LEU A 125 -17.53 11.71 -15.87
C LEU A 125 -18.52 12.81 -15.44
N ARG A 126 -19.03 13.61 -16.39
CA ARG A 126 -20.05 14.68 -16.17
C ARG A 126 -19.70 15.75 -15.15
N ARG A 127 -18.44 15.82 -14.73
CA ARG A 127 -17.88 16.85 -13.85
C ARG A 127 -16.40 17.09 -14.18
N PRO A 128 -15.81 18.20 -13.72
CA PRO A 128 -14.38 18.42 -13.82
C PRO A 128 -13.58 17.35 -13.06
N ARG A 129 -12.35 17.11 -13.50
CA ARG A 129 -11.38 16.31 -12.76
C ARG A 129 -10.86 17.09 -11.58
N VAL A 130 -10.82 16.44 -10.43
CA VAL A 130 -10.37 17.04 -9.16
C VAL A 130 -8.94 16.59 -8.88
N ASP A 131 -8.05 17.53 -8.56
CA ASP A 131 -6.68 17.21 -8.18
C ASP A 131 -6.63 16.52 -6.82
N VAL A 132 -5.63 15.67 -6.61
CA VAL A 132 -5.48 14.92 -5.35
C VAL A 132 -4.08 15.08 -4.80
N VAL A 133 -3.94 15.14 -3.49
CA VAL A 133 -2.67 15.03 -2.78
C VAL A 133 -2.75 13.85 -1.84
N LEU A 134 -1.82 12.92 -1.98
CA LEU A 134 -1.81 11.64 -1.27
C LEU A 134 -0.64 11.62 -0.31
N SER A 135 -0.95 11.49 0.98
CA SER A 135 0.02 11.42 2.06
C SER A 135 0.07 9.99 2.59
N ALA A 136 1.10 9.23 2.24
CA ALA A 136 1.21 7.81 2.57
C ALA A 136 2.20 7.57 3.71
N THR A 137 1.78 6.76 4.69
CA THR A 137 2.67 6.29 5.78
C THR A 137 3.81 5.41 5.25
N GLY A 138 4.93 5.33 5.98
CA GLY A 138 6.06 4.46 5.59
C GLY A 138 5.68 2.99 5.43
N LEU A 139 4.80 2.47 6.30
CA LEU A 139 4.28 1.10 6.19
C LEU A 139 3.41 0.90 4.93
N TYR A 140 2.69 1.94 4.50
CA TYR A 140 1.92 1.89 3.26
C TYR A 140 2.83 1.71 2.04
N ARG A 141 3.94 2.46 1.98
CA ARG A 141 4.94 2.33 0.92
C ARG A 141 5.48 0.91 0.80
N ASP A 142 5.70 0.26 1.94
CA ASP A 142 6.30 -1.08 1.99
C ASP A 142 5.28 -2.17 1.59
N HIS A 143 4.02 -2.04 1.99
CA HIS A 143 2.97 -3.03 1.67
C HIS A 143 2.30 -2.83 0.31
N PHE A 144 2.17 -1.59 -0.17
CA PHE A 144 1.39 -1.25 -1.36
C PHE A 144 2.16 -0.49 -2.46
N PRO A 145 3.41 -0.88 -2.81
CA PRO A 145 4.15 -0.18 -3.86
C PRO A 145 3.43 -0.27 -5.21
N ASN A 146 2.76 -1.38 -5.50
CA ASN A 146 1.98 -1.55 -6.72
C ASN A 146 0.81 -0.55 -6.80
N VAL A 147 0.12 -0.30 -5.69
CA VAL A 147 -1.02 0.63 -5.66
C VAL A 147 -0.53 2.07 -5.86
N MET A 148 0.60 2.44 -5.24
CA MET A 148 1.24 3.74 -5.48
C MET A 148 1.61 3.93 -6.96
N LYS A 149 2.03 2.87 -7.65
CA LYS A 149 2.27 2.91 -9.11
C LYS A 149 1.04 3.35 -9.86
N TRP A 150 -0.07 2.69 -9.60
CA TRP A 150 -1.31 2.88 -10.33
C TRP A 150 -1.96 4.23 -10.01
N LEU A 151 -1.83 4.70 -8.76
CA LEU A 151 -2.23 6.06 -8.39
C LEU A 151 -1.38 7.12 -9.12
N ALA A 152 -0.07 6.93 -9.22
CA ALA A 152 0.80 7.83 -9.97
C ALA A 152 0.49 7.82 -11.48
N GLU A 153 0.15 6.66 -12.04
CA GLU A 153 -0.27 6.51 -13.43
C GLU A 153 -1.63 7.19 -13.68
N ALA A 154 -2.57 7.06 -12.74
CA ALA A 154 -3.86 7.74 -12.80
C ALA A 154 -3.69 9.26 -12.82
N VAL A 155 -2.81 9.82 -11.98
CA VAL A 155 -2.51 11.26 -11.98
C VAL A 155 -1.96 11.70 -13.33
N LYS A 156 -1.03 10.95 -13.92
CA LYS A 156 -0.47 11.27 -15.25
C LYS A 156 -1.53 11.23 -16.34
N LEU A 157 -2.38 10.20 -16.35
CA LEU A 157 -3.47 10.09 -17.31
C LEU A 157 -4.43 11.28 -17.20
N ALA A 158 -4.79 11.67 -15.99
CA ALA A 158 -5.66 12.82 -15.73
C ALA A 158 -4.98 14.16 -16.10
N ALA A 159 -3.71 14.36 -15.74
CA ALA A 159 -2.95 15.58 -16.05
C ALA A 159 -2.72 15.77 -17.56
N ALA A 160 -2.63 14.68 -18.33
CA ALA A 160 -2.46 14.75 -19.78
C ALA A 160 -3.72 15.22 -20.53
N GLN A 161 -4.90 15.28 -19.88
CA GLN A 161 -6.14 15.66 -20.56
C GLN A 161 -6.25 17.18 -20.73
N ASN A 162 -6.35 17.62 -21.99
CA ASN A 162 -6.59 19.01 -22.35
C ASN A 162 -8.10 19.34 -22.27
N GLU A 163 -8.62 19.43 -21.04
CA GLU A 163 -10.00 19.83 -20.74
C GLU A 163 -9.98 21.20 -20.02
N PRO A 164 -10.93 22.11 -20.28
CA PRO A 164 -10.87 23.50 -19.79
C PRO A 164 -10.87 23.63 -18.26
N ASP A 165 -11.58 22.75 -17.55
CA ASP A 165 -11.72 22.78 -16.08
C ASP A 165 -10.90 21.69 -15.37
N ASN A 166 -9.87 21.14 -16.01
CA ASN A 166 -9.06 20.09 -15.41
C ASN A 166 -8.09 20.64 -14.35
N ALA A 167 -8.49 20.55 -13.07
CA ALA A 167 -7.69 21.02 -11.96
C ALA A 167 -6.35 20.27 -11.83
N VAL A 168 -6.29 19.00 -12.24
CA VAL A 168 -5.06 18.19 -12.21
C VAL A 168 -4.02 18.75 -13.17
N ARG A 169 -4.43 19.06 -14.40
CA ARG A 169 -3.56 19.64 -15.43
C ARG A 169 -3.11 21.04 -15.04
N ALA A 170 -4.05 21.90 -14.63
CA ALA A 170 -3.75 23.25 -14.18
C ALA A 170 -2.73 23.27 -13.02
N ALA A 171 -2.88 22.36 -12.05
CA ALA A 171 -1.92 22.22 -10.96
C ALA A 171 -0.54 21.76 -11.45
N SER A 172 -0.49 20.80 -12.38
CA SER A 172 0.77 20.27 -12.93
C SER A 172 1.52 21.32 -13.75
N ASP A 173 0.81 22.10 -14.56
CA ASP A 173 1.38 23.21 -15.33
C ASP A 173 1.91 24.32 -14.41
N GLY A 174 1.19 24.65 -13.34
CA GLY A 174 1.63 25.62 -12.33
C GLY A 174 2.90 25.17 -11.57
N ILE A 175 2.96 23.88 -11.20
CA ILE A 175 4.17 23.29 -10.58
C ILE A 175 5.33 23.32 -11.57
N ARG A 176 5.10 22.96 -12.84
CA ARG A 176 6.12 23.00 -13.88
C ARG A 176 6.71 24.40 -14.05
N ALA A 177 5.85 25.42 -14.17
CA ALA A 177 6.28 26.81 -14.29
C ALA A 177 7.11 27.26 -13.07
N THR A 178 6.67 26.89 -11.87
CA THR A 178 7.39 27.20 -10.62
C THR A 178 8.78 26.55 -10.59
N LEU A 179 8.89 25.29 -10.98
CA LEU A 179 10.17 24.58 -11.00
C LEU A 179 11.09 25.07 -12.13
N ALA A 180 10.52 25.46 -13.29
CA ALA A 180 11.27 26.04 -14.40
C ALA A 180 11.90 27.38 -14.00
N GLY A 181 11.14 28.23 -13.29
CA GLY A 181 11.66 29.48 -12.72
C GLY A 181 12.78 29.29 -11.70
N ARG A 182 12.92 28.08 -11.13
CA ARG A 182 14.03 27.69 -10.24
C ARG A 182 15.23 27.09 -10.98
N GLY A 183 15.21 27.07 -12.32
CA GLY A 183 16.32 26.59 -13.15
C GLY A 183 16.49 25.07 -13.18
N LEU A 184 15.44 24.29 -12.87
CA LEU A 184 15.51 22.83 -12.98
C LEU A 184 15.53 22.40 -14.46
N PRO A 185 16.31 21.35 -14.81
CA PRO A 185 16.33 20.81 -16.17
C PRO A 185 14.99 20.18 -16.55
N GLU A 186 14.62 20.26 -17.83
CA GLU A 186 13.34 19.78 -18.38
C GLU A 186 12.99 18.34 -17.97
N ALA A 187 13.99 17.46 -17.92
CA ALA A 187 13.82 16.07 -17.48
C ALA A 187 13.30 15.95 -16.03
N LYS A 188 13.69 16.87 -15.13
CA LYS A 188 13.16 16.93 -13.75
C LYS A 188 11.81 17.61 -13.71
N LEU A 189 11.57 18.63 -14.54
CA LEU A 189 10.29 19.33 -14.64
C LEU A 189 9.16 18.36 -15.02
N ALA A 190 9.36 17.59 -16.10
CA ALA A 190 8.41 16.57 -16.54
C ALA A 190 8.22 15.46 -15.49
N ALA A 191 9.28 15.13 -14.72
CA ALA A 191 9.19 14.11 -13.69
C ALA A 191 8.45 14.56 -12.42
N TRP A 192 8.54 15.84 -12.05
CA TRP A 192 8.08 16.34 -10.75
C TRP A 192 6.73 17.06 -10.81
N ALA A 193 6.37 17.63 -11.97
CA ALA A 193 5.11 18.35 -12.16
C ALA A 193 3.87 17.52 -11.78
N ASP A 194 3.89 16.21 -12.05
CA ASP A 194 2.77 15.30 -11.81
C ASP A 194 2.88 14.57 -10.45
N THR A 195 3.86 14.92 -9.62
CA THR A 195 4.02 14.24 -8.32
C THR A 195 2.90 14.67 -7.39
N ARG A 196 2.13 13.68 -6.89
CA ARG A 196 1.04 13.88 -5.93
C ARG A 196 1.09 12.94 -4.73
N ILE A 197 2.03 12.00 -4.71
CA ILE A 197 2.16 11.00 -3.64
C ILE A 197 3.42 11.30 -2.84
N PHE A 198 3.23 11.58 -1.56
CA PHE A 198 4.28 11.93 -0.62
C PHE A 198 4.34 10.89 0.49
N THR A 199 5.54 10.47 0.86
CA THR A 199 5.76 9.48 1.91
C THR A 199 7.08 9.74 2.61
N ASN A 200 7.27 9.10 3.76
CA ASN A 200 8.48 9.14 4.53
C ASN A 200 9.67 8.55 3.76
N GLN A 201 10.88 8.94 4.16
CA GLN A 201 12.11 8.31 3.68
C GLN A 201 12.13 6.79 3.96
N SER A 202 12.86 6.05 3.12
CA SER A 202 13.05 4.60 3.31
C SER A 202 13.62 4.32 4.71
N GLY A 203 13.00 3.40 5.45
CA GLY A 203 13.38 3.08 6.84
C GLY A 203 12.84 4.03 7.93
N ALA A 204 12.18 5.15 7.58
CA ALA A 204 11.55 6.05 8.53
C ALA A 204 10.02 5.84 8.62
N TYR A 205 9.47 5.81 9.84
CA TYR A 205 8.05 5.58 10.11
C TYR A 205 7.46 6.71 10.98
N GLY A 206 6.20 7.06 10.73
CA GLY A 206 5.50 8.12 11.46
C GLY A 206 5.65 9.51 10.84
N THR A 207 4.76 10.44 11.20
CA THR A 207 4.79 11.83 10.72
C THR A 207 5.79 12.70 11.49
N GLY A 208 6.48 12.13 12.50
CA GLY A 208 7.30 12.85 13.48
C GLY A 208 6.50 13.73 14.46
N LEU A 209 5.21 13.95 14.21
CA LEU A 209 4.34 14.74 15.09
C LEU A 209 4.11 14.07 16.44
N ASN A 210 4.03 12.74 16.47
CA ASN A 210 3.83 12.00 17.73
C ASN A 210 4.99 12.21 18.71
N GLU A 211 6.24 12.25 18.21
CA GLU A 211 7.42 12.52 19.04
C GLU A 211 7.45 13.98 19.51
N ALA A 212 7.08 14.93 18.64
CA ALA A 212 6.97 16.33 19.00
C ALA A 212 5.87 16.58 20.06
N THR A 213 4.71 15.94 19.94
CA THR A 213 3.61 16.07 20.92
C THR A 213 3.96 15.44 22.27
N LEU A 214 4.72 14.35 22.30
CA LEU A 214 5.22 13.74 23.54
C LEU A 214 6.34 14.56 24.20
N ALA A 215 6.99 15.47 23.47
CA ALA A 215 7.96 16.44 23.96
C ALA A 215 7.32 17.81 24.27
N SER A 216 6.09 17.80 24.80
CA SER A 216 5.25 19.00 25.03
C SER A 216 5.91 20.09 25.88
N ASP A 217 6.91 19.74 26.69
CA ASP A 217 7.63 20.69 27.56
C ASP A 217 8.71 21.53 26.83
N SER A 218 8.91 21.30 25.53
CA SER A 218 9.89 22.03 24.71
C SER A 218 9.28 23.06 23.74
N PHE A 219 7.94 23.24 23.77
CA PHE A 219 7.22 24.10 22.83
C PHE A 219 7.21 25.57 23.26
N THR A 220 8.07 26.39 22.66
CA THR A 220 7.92 27.85 22.66
C THR A 220 7.67 28.38 21.24
N SER A 221 6.43 28.82 21.02
CA SER A 221 5.86 29.57 19.88
C SER A 221 5.24 28.78 18.70
N LYS A 222 4.06 29.27 18.28
CA LYS A 222 3.12 28.75 17.26
C LYS A 222 3.63 28.77 15.81
N GLY A 223 4.91 29.06 15.57
CA GLY A 223 5.47 29.20 14.23
C GLY A 223 6.11 27.92 13.66
N LYS A 224 6.57 27.01 14.53
CA LYS A 224 7.38 25.86 14.09
C LYS A 224 6.55 24.67 13.57
N GLU A 225 5.25 24.60 13.84
CA GLU A 225 4.38 23.52 13.34
C GLU A 225 4.19 23.58 11.82
N ALA A 226 4.06 24.78 11.26
CA ALA A 226 3.90 24.99 9.82
C ALA A 226 5.21 24.82 9.03
N ASP A 227 6.37 25.01 9.67
CA ASP A 227 7.69 24.89 9.04
C ASP A 227 8.33 23.50 9.22
N ALA A 228 8.06 22.81 10.34
CA ALA A 228 8.59 21.46 10.58
C ALA A 228 7.85 20.37 9.79
N ALA A 229 6.53 20.51 9.63
CA ALA A 229 5.72 19.57 8.87
C ALA A 229 6.18 19.42 7.39
N PRO A 230 6.38 20.50 6.60
CA PRO A 230 6.86 20.37 5.23
C PRO A 230 8.33 19.95 5.14
N THR A 231 9.17 20.28 6.13
CA THR A 231 10.60 19.95 6.14
C THR A 231 10.85 18.47 6.47
N MET A 232 9.98 17.80 7.25
CA MET A 232 10.04 16.34 7.43
C MET A 232 9.28 15.57 6.34
N TYR A 233 8.26 16.18 5.73
CA TYR A 233 7.63 15.68 4.50
C TYR A 233 8.43 16.02 3.23
N LEU A 234 9.74 16.29 3.33
CA LEU A 234 10.61 16.56 2.17
C LEU A 234 10.84 15.29 1.32
N ALA A 235 9.75 14.94 0.65
CA ALA A 235 9.60 14.45 -0.70
C ALA A 235 10.60 13.40 -1.15
N HIS A 236 10.44 12.17 -0.65
CA HIS A 236 10.71 11.03 -1.54
C HIS A 236 9.47 10.77 -2.40
N ALA A 237 9.42 11.40 -3.57
CA ALA A 237 8.46 11.05 -4.61
C ALA A 237 8.69 9.59 -5.02
N VAL A 238 7.74 8.70 -4.78
CA VAL A 238 7.85 7.29 -5.19
C VAL A 238 7.78 7.21 -6.71
N ARG A 239 8.94 7.04 -7.33
CA ARG A 239 9.08 6.81 -8.78
C ARG A 239 9.09 5.32 -9.06
N LEU A 240 8.03 4.81 -9.67
CA LEU A 240 8.00 3.44 -10.17
C LEU A 240 8.34 3.43 -11.66
N ARG A 241 9.62 3.20 -11.96
CA ARG A 241 10.08 2.91 -13.33
C ARG A 241 9.85 1.41 -13.54
N ALA A 242 8.90 1.05 -14.40
CA ALA A 242 8.72 -0.35 -14.81
C ALA A 242 9.96 -0.79 -15.60
N ARG A 243 10.91 -1.48 -14.95
CA ARG A 243 11.94 -2.27 -15.66
C ARG A 243 11.30 -3.58 -16.10
N ARG A 244 10.85 -3.65 -17.36
CA ARG A 244 10.91 -4.91 -18.11
C ARG A 244 12.40 -5.22 -18.33
N GLU A 245 12.75 -6.51 -18.30
CA GLU A 245 14.11 -7.09 -18.47
C GLU A 245 14.88 -7.35 -17.16
N GLY A 246 14.93 -8.62 -16.76
CA GLY A 246 15.85 -9.11 -15.72
C GLY A 246 15.47 -10.40 -14.98
N LEU A 247 14.20 -10.84 -15.01
CA LEU A 247 13.75 -12.02 -14.23
C LEU A 247 14.05 -13.39 -14.88
N GLY A 248 14.67 -13.42 -16.07
CA GLY A 248 14.93 -14.66 -16.81
C GLY A 248 16.22 -15.42 -16.42
N GLN A 249 17.16 -14.80 -15.69
CA GLN A 249 18.48 -15.40 -15.44
C GLN A 249 18.67 -15.99 -14.03
N GLN A 250 17.88 -15.58 -13.03
CA GLN A 250 17.98 -16.17 -11.68
C GLN A 250 17.27 -17.52 -11.54
N ALA A 251 16.33 -17.86 -12.43
CA ALA A 251 15.64 -19.15 -12.39
C ALA A 251 16.51 -20.33 -12.85
N ARG A 252 17.50 -20.12 -13.73
CA ARG A 252 18.35 -21.22 -14.25
C ARG A 252 19.54 -21.60 -13.36
N ARG A 253 19.84 -20.84 -12.30
CA ARG A 253 20.95 -21.16 -11.37
C ARG A 253 20.54 -21.98 -10.14
N ARG A 254 19.25 -22.30 -9.98
CA ARG A 254 18.76 -23.08 -8.82
C ARG A 254 18.55 -24.57 -9.08
N GLU A 255 18.77 -25.06 -10.28
CA GLU A 255 18.56 -26.49 -10.63
C GLU A 255 19.79 -27.40 -10.43
N SER A 256 20.94 -26.90 -9.99
CA SER A 256 22.18 -27.71 -9.91
C SER A 256 22.73 -27.97 -8.50
N VAL A 257 21.91 -27.89 -7.45
CA VAL A 257 22.34 -28.34 -6.09
C VAL A 257 21.43 -29.47 -5.62
N GLY A 258 21.89 -30.71 -5.87
CA GLY A 258 21.26 -31.93 -5.38
C GLY A 258 21.10 -31.89 -3.86
N ARG A 259 19.88 -32.14 -3.38
CA ARG A 259 19.58 -32.31 -1.95
C ARG A 259 19.72 -33.77 -1.57
N GLU A 260 20.80 -34.06 -0.86
CA GLU A 260 20.99 -35.27 -0.06
C GLU A 260 20.07 -35.22 1.18
N PRO A 261 19.34 -36.30 1.53
CA PRO A 261 18.44 -36.28 2.69
C PRO A 261 19.20 -36.51 4.00
N GLN A 262 19.22 -35.50 4.87
CA GLN A 262 19.70 -35.64 6.26
C GLN A 262 18.77 -36.56 7.06
N ARG A 263 19.34 -37.68 7.55
CA ARG A 263 18.70 -38.59 8.51
C ARG A 263 18.67 -37.96 9.91
N CYS A 264 17.49 -37.90 10.52
CA CYS A 264 17.34 -37.62 11.96
C CYS A 264 17.79 -38.85 12.77
N GLY A 265 18.80 -38.67 13.62
CA GLY A 265 19.32 -39.72 14.51
C GLY A 265 18.31 -40.10 15.60
N GLY A 266 17.73 -41.29 15.48
CA GLY A 266 17.05 -41.99 16.56
C GLY A 266 18.07 -42.66 17.47
N ARG A 267 18.04 -42.34 18.76
CA ARG A 267 18.73 -43.11 19.80
C ARG A 267 17.95 -44.41 20.05
N THR A 268 18.46 -45.52 19.52
CA THR A 268 18.18 -46.87 20.02
C THR A 268 19.50 -47.44 20.52
N THR A 269 19.66 -47.51 21.84
CA THR A 269 20.72 -48.30 22.48
C THR A 269 20.45 -49.77 22.19
N GLY A 270 21.38 -50.38 21.47
CA GLY A 270 21.34 -51.77 21.05
C GLY A 270 21.69 -52.74 22.18
N THR A 271 21.00 -53.87 22.17
CA THR A 271 21.39 -55.11 22.83
C THR A 271 22.49 -55.76 21.98
N LEU A 272 23.67 -55.94 22.56
CA LEU A 272 24.83 -56.62 22.00
C LEU A 272 24.48 -58.09 21.68
N PHE A 273 24.72 -58.54 20.45
CA PHE A 273 24.94 -59.96 20.15
C PHE A 273 26.04 -60.07 19.09
N GLN A 274 27.23 -60.47 19.52
CA GLN A 274 28.37 -60.75 18.66
C GLN A 274 28.60 -62.25 18.66
N SER A 275 28.62 -62.80 17.43
CA SER A 275 28.93 -64.18 17.08
C SER A 275 30.40 -64.51 17.36
N LEU A 276 30.66 -65.69 17.94
CA LEU A 276 31.92 -66.43 17.78
C LEU A 276 31.64 -67.94 17.91
N ARG A 277 32.29 -68.71 17.02
CA ARG A 277 32.05 -70.12 16.71
C ARG A 277 32.81 -71.07 17.65
N HIS A 278 32.22 -72.26 17.85
CA HIS A 278 32.82 -73.61 17.91
C HIS A 278 34.11 -73.85 18.73
N ALA A 279 34.03 -74.76 19.71
CA ALA A 279 35.00 -75.84 19.90
C ALA A 279 34.38 -77.00 20.70
N HIS A 280 34.61 -78.21 20.19
CA HIS A 280 34.33 -79.51 20.81
C HIS A 280 35.08 -79.71 22.14
N HIS A 281 34.41 -80.20 23.18
CA HIS A 281 34.61 -81.53 23.78
C HIS A 281 33.61 -81.79 24.92
#